data_AF-A0A4R4YWK4-F1
#
_entry.id   AF-A0A4R4YWK4-F1
#
_cell.length_a   1.000
_cell.length_b   1.000
_cell.length_c   1.000
_cell.angle_alpha   90.00
_cell.angle_beta   90.00
_cell.angle_gamma   90.00
#
_symmetry.space_group_name_H-M   'P 1'
#
loop_
_entity.id
_entity.type
_entity.pdbx_description
1 polymer ?
#
loop_
_entity_poly.entity_id
_entity_poly.type
_entity_poly.pdbx_seq_one_letter_code
_entity_poly.pdbx_strand_id
1 'polypeptide(L)'
;MKRLPGSSWAAVHLLITRGSMTSPTYLYDLICSYGDVEDLLPIPAFCAVWCEGLSPQEVAGRLNADLSSAFRGSFRDNTGITMYGGYDARVILVGRTGDWTLLIGDEECVSNTSMAVLSAKGGRAIGMNWGMSGAGSVKYSVDSRMMTQFAITDPESRSGWEPGCLDSYAARLRFRLGENWRHGDDAAESSESITSALVLIGRVTGREIDAAWLEAEHTMYTITEE
;
A
#
# COMPACT_ATOMS: atom_id res chain seq x y z
N MET A 1 42.41 -17.02 8.87
CA MET A 1 41.95 -17.47 7.53
C MET A 1 41.18 -18.77 7.65
N LYS A 2 39.85 -18.73 7.55
CA LYS A 2 38.98 -19.85 7.18
C LYS A 2 37.73 -19.24 6.54
N ARG A 3 37.57 -19.47 5.23
CA ARG A 3 36.39 -19.07 4.44
C ARG A 3 35.21 -19.94 4.83
N LEU A 4 34.05 -19.33 5.05
CA LEU A 4 32.77 -20.05 5.06
C LEU A 4 32.18 -20.09 3.63
N PRO A 5 31.44 -21.15 3.27
CA PRO A 5 31.00 -21.40 1.91
C PRO A 5 29.76 -20.57 1.57
N GLY A 6 29.72 -20.08 0.33
CA GLY A 6 28.58 -19.40 -0.25
C GLY A 6 27.38 -20.32 -0.35
N SER A 7 26.33 -19.98 0.38
CA SER A 7 24.98 -20.50 0.16
C SER A 7 24.35 -19.69 -0.98
N SER A 8 24.09 -20.41 -2.07
CA SER A 8 23.43 -19.98 -3.29
C SER A 8 22.08 -19.28 -3.02
N TRP A 9 21.99 -18.00 -3.40
CA TRP A 9 20.76 -17.19 -3.44
C TRP A 9 19.77 -17.61 -4.56
N ALA A 10 20.10 -18.64 -5.33
CA ALA A 10 19.31 -19.03 -6.51
C ALA A 10 18.05 -19.86 -6.19
N ALA A 11 17.86 -20.31 -4.94
CA ALA A 11 16.76 -21.22 -4.59
C ALA A 11 15.42 -20.52 -4.29
N VAL A 12 15.43 -19.23 -3.94
CA VAL A 12 14.18 -18.48 -3.68
C VAL A 12 13.56 -17.90 -4.96
N HIS A 13 14.36 -17.75 -6.03
CA HIS A 13 13.89 -17.19 -7.31
C HIS A 13 13.22 -18.19 -8.26
N LEU A 14 13.16 -19.49 -7.92
CA LEU A 14 12.89 -20.56 -8.90
C LEU A 14 11.58 -21.35 -8.67
N LEU A 15 10.55 -20.71 -8.10
CA LEU A 15 9.20 -21.28 -8.01
C LEU A 15 8.07 -20.36 -8.49
N ILE A 16 8.38 -19.37 -9.34
CA ILE A 16 7.37 -18.62 -10.09
C ILE A 16 7.56 -18.89 -11.58
N THR A 17 7.37 -20.14 -11.98
CA THR A 17 7.23 -20.49 -13.40
C THR A 17 5.81 -20.99 -13.67
N ARG A 18 5.07 -20.16 -14.41
CA ARG A 18 3.92 -20.45 -15.29
C ARG A 18 3.14 -21.74 -14.97
N GLY A 19 2.01 -21.59 -14.28
CA GLY A 19 0.93 -22.59 -14.28
C GLY A 19 0.20 -22.83 -12.96
N SER A 20 0.51 -22.12 -11.88
CA SER A 20 -0.20 -22.28 -10.60
C SER A 20 -1.04 -21.06 -10.29
N MET A 21 -2.28 -21.28 -9.86
CA MET A 21 -3.10 -20.26 -9.21
C MET A 21 -2.22 -19.53 -8.20
N THR A 22 -2.04 -18.22 -8.40
CA THR A 22 -1.36 -17.38 -7.41
C THR A 22 -2.06 -17.60 -6.07
N SER A 23 -1.29 -17.79 -5.01
CA SER A 23 -1.83 -17.91 -3.65
C SER A 23 -2.90 -16.83 -3.44
N PRO A 24 -4.05 -17.12 -2.79
CA PRO A 24 -5.06 -16.09 -2.53
C PRO A 24 -4.53 -14.89 -1.72
N THR A 25 -3.34 -15.02 -1.15
CA THR A 25 -2.62 -14.03 -0.35
C THR A 25 -1.41 -13.43 -1.07
N TYR A 26 -1.20 -13.66 -2.36
CA TYR A 26 0.09 -13.40 -3.03
C TYR A 26 0.60 -11.94 -2.94
N LEU A 27 -0.28 -10.93 -3.01
CA LEU A 27 0.15 -9.53 -2.86
C LEU A 27 0.45 -9.19 -1.40
N TYR A 28 -0.33 -9.74 -0.47
CA TYR A 28 -0.01 -9.64 0.95
C TYR A 28 1.36 -10.26 1.25
N ASP A 29 1.58 -11.50 0.80
CA ASP A 29 2.85 -12.23 0.98
C ASP A 29 4.02 -11.47 0.33
N LEU A 30 3.80 -10.88 -0.84
CA LEU A 30 4.79 -10.03 -1.51
C LEU A 30 5.18 -8.85 -0.63
N ILE A 31 4.23 -8.07 -0.12
CA ILE A 31 4.54 -6.92 0.73
C ILE A 31 5.24 -7.37 2.02
N CYS A 32 4.72 -8.40 2.69
CA CYS A 32 5.31 -8.93 3.91
C CYS A 32 6.74 -9.48 3.71
N SER A 33 7.10 -9.93 2.51
CA SER A 33 8.48 -10.37 2.20
C SER A 33 9.54 -9.26 2.28
N TYR A 34 9.12 -7.98 2.32
CA TYR A 34 10.00 -6.83 2.54
C TYR A 34 10.06 -6.38 4.01
N GLY A 35 9.35 -7.05 4.92
CA GLY A 35 9.46 -6.81 6.36
C GLY A 35 10.84 -7.15 6.92
N ASP A 36 11.07 -6.76 8.17
CA ASP A 36 12.37 -6.97 8.81
C ASP A 36 12.61 -8.47 9.06
N VAL A 37 13.65 -8.97 8.41
CA VAL A 37 14.10 -10.36 8.49
C VAL A 37 14.84 -10.64 9.79
N GLU A 38 15.33 -9.62 10.51
CA GLU A 38 16.07 -9.83 11.76
C GLU A 38 15.13 -10.21 12.93
N ASP A 39 13.94 -9.61 13.00
CA ASP A 39 12.93 -9.90 14.03
C ASP A 39 11.84 -10.89 13.58
N LEU A 40 11.88 -11.36 12.31
CA LEU A 40 10.91 -12.30 11.71
C LEU A 40 9.45 -11.84 11.80
N LEU A 41 9.19 -10.55 11.98
CA LEU A 41 7.83 -10.03 12.06
C LEU A 41 7.41 -9.48 10.69
N PRO A 42 6.23 -9.88 10.18
CA PRO A 42 5.68 -9.30 8.95
C PRO A 42 5.51 -7.79 9.11
N ILE A 43 5.50 -7.06 7.99
CA ILE A 43 5.22 -5.61 7.99
C ILE A 43 3.91 -5.36 8.77
N PRO A 44 3.98 -4.69 9.94
CA PRO A 44 2.84 -4.56 10.85
C PRO A 44 1.81 -3.56 10.35
N ALA A 45 2.21 -2.67 9.43
CA ALA A 45 1.35 -1.69 8.81
C ALA A 45 1.83 -1.31 7.41
N PHE A 46 0.90 -1.03 6.52
CA PHE A 46 1.18 -0.52 5.18
C PHE A 46 0.13 0.52 4.86
N CYS A 47 0.57 1.71 4.42
CA CYS A 47 -0.31 2.79 4.00
C CYS A 47 0.17 3.28 2.64
N ALA A 48 -0.74 3.31 1.67
CA ALA A 48 -0.39 3.69 0.31
C ALA A 48 -1.53 4.41 -0.40
N VAL A 49 -1.17 5.34 -1.29
CA VAL A 49 -2.09 6.07 -2.17
C VAL A 49 -1.59 6.07 -3.60
N TRP A 50 -2.46 5.78 -4.55
CA TRP A 50 -2.25 5.95 -5.98
C TRP A 50 -2.96 7.21 -6.43
N CYS A 51 -2.23 8.13 -7.04
CA CYS A 51 -2.73 9.39 -7.57
C CYS A 51 -2.64 9.41 -9.09
N GLU A 52 -3.74 9.63 -9.79
CA GLU A 52 -3.75 9.63 -11.26
C GLU A 52 -3.13 10.91 -11.83
N GLY A 53 -2.27 10.77 -12.83
CA GLY A 53 -1.79 11.90 -13.63
C GLY A 53 -0.81 12.84 -12.94
N LEU A 54 -0.58 12.69 -11.64
CA LEU A 54 0.38 13.50 -10.88
C LEU A 54 1.79 12.95 -11.03
N SER A 55 2.80 13.83 -11.07
CA SER A 55 4.20 13.46 -10.91
C SER A 55 4.56 13.20 -9.43
N PRO A 56 5.68 12.52 -9.13
CA PRO A 56 6.13 12.32 -7.75
C PRO A 56 6.33 13.62 -6.96
N GLN A 57 6.89 14.65 -7.61
CA GLN A 57 7.10 15.97 -6.99
C GLN A 57 5.77 16.67 -6.69
N GLU A 58 4.76 16.56 -7.56
CA GLU A 58 3.44 17.12 -7.31
C GLU A 58 2.70 16.41 -6.17
N VAL A 59 2.81 15.08 -6.08
CA VAL A 59 2.26 14.31 -4.95
C VAL A 59 2.90 14.76 -3.64
N ALA A 60 4.23 14.83 -3.59
CA ALA A 60 4.97 15.29 -2.42
C ALA A 60 4.60 16.73 -2.03
N GLY A 61 4.56 17.65 -3.00
CA GLY A 61 4.22 19.05 -2.77
C GLY A 61 2.77 19.25 -2.29
N ARG A 62 1.82 18.42 -2.76
CA ARG A 62 0.43 18.44 -2.27
C ARG A 62 0.30 18.02 -0.81
N LEU A 63 1.25 17.26 -0.29
CA LEU A 63 1.30 16.83 1.11
C LEU A 63 2.20 17.72 1.97
N ASN A 64 2.60 18.90 1.45
CA ASN A 64 3.53 19.82 2.10
C ASN A 64 4.87 19.16 2.48
N ALA A 65 5.31 18.15 1.72
CA ALA A 65 6.64 17.57 1.92
C ALA A 65 7.72 18.59 1.54
N ASP A 66 8.85 18.56 2.25
CA ASP A 66 10.03 19.34 1.91
C ASP A 66 10.64 18.80 0.61
N LEU A 67 10.39 19.49 -0.50
CA LEU A 67 10.91 19.08 -1.81
C LEU A 67 12.44 19.13 -1.90
N SER A 68 13.11 19.88 -1.00
CA SER A 68 14.58 19.95 -0.94
C SER A 68 15.21 18.77 -0.21
N SER A 69 14.42 18.04 0.59
CA SER A 69 14.83 16.80 1.26
C SER A 69 14.96 15.60 0.32
N ALA A 70 14.64 15.76 -0.97
CA ALA A 70 14.54 14.68 -1.93
C ALA A 70 15.79 13.79 -1.97
N PHE A 71 15.63 12.50 -1.69
CA PHE A 71 16.68 11.50 -1.87
C PHE A 71 16.14 10.23 -2.53
N ARG A 72 17.04 9.38 -3.03
CA ARG A 72 16.68 8.13 -3.69
C ARG A 72 16.67 7.00 -2.67
N GLY A 73 15.64 6.16 -2.71
CA GLY A 73 15.53 4.99 -1.83
C GLY A 73 14.50 4.00 -2.36
N SER A 74 14.53 2.79 -1.79
CA SER A 74 13.63 1.69 -2.10
C SER A 74 12.50 1.58 -1.07
N PHE A 75 11.55 0.66 -1.31
CA PHE A 75 10.54 0.33 -0.31
C PHE A 75 11.15 -0.17 1.00
N ARG A 76 12.26 -0.92 0.94
CA ARG A 76 12.96 -1.45 2.12
C ARG A 76 13.62 -0.35 2.95
N ASP A 77 14.18 0.66 2.29
CA ASP A 77 14.75 1.83 2.98
C ASP A 77 13.63 2.61 3.70
N ASN A 78 12.49 2.76 3.04
CA ASN A 78 11.31 3.42 3.62
C ASN A 78 10.76 2.68 4.83
N THR A 79 10.59 1.35 4.78
CA THR A 79 10.09 0.58 5.94
C THR A 79 11.01 0.70 7.14
N GLY A 80 12.34 0.70 6.92
CA GLY A 80 13.31 0.93 7.99
C GLY A 80 13.14 2.31 8.63
N ILE A 81 12.92 3.35 7.82
CA ILE A 81 12.78 4.73 8.30
C ILE A 81 11.43 4.98 8.97
N THR A 82 10.32 4.53 8.39
CA THR A 82 8.98 4.82 8.92
C THR A 82 8.65 3.99 10.17
N MET A 83 9.24 2.81 10.32
CA MET A 83 8.98 1.94 11.47
C MET A 83 9.93 2.17 12.65
N TYR A 84 11.17 2.59 12.39
CA TYR A 84 12.20 2.74 13.42
C TYR A 84 12.78 4.15 13.55
N GLY A 85 12.40 5.07 12.66
CA GLY A 85 12.76 6.49 12.76
C GLY A 85 12.05 7.16 13.93
N GLY A 86 12.77 8.02 14.66
CA GLY A 86 12.18 8.82 15.72
C GLY A 86 11.04 9.70 15.22
N TYR A 87 10.14 10.09 16.12
CA TYR A 87 8.87 10.80 15.85
C TYR A 87 9.00 12.19 15.19
N ASP A 88 10.20 12.70 14.96
CA ASP A 88 10.40 14.12 14.61
C ASP A 88 10.23 14.44 13.11
N ALA A 89 10.28 13.44 12.22
CA ALA A 89 10.07 13.65 10.78
C ALA A 89 9.38 12.45 10.13
N ARG A 90 8.28 12.72 9.42
CA ARG A 90 7.55 11.71 8.64
C ARG A 90 8.22 11.58 7.28
N VAL A 91 8.31 10.37 6.74
CA VAL A 91 8.94 10.12 5.43
C VAL A 91 7.96 9.43 4.50
N ILE A 92 7.93 9.90 3.25
CA ILE A 92 7.13 9.31 2.19
C ILE A 92 8.02 8.83 1.04
N LEU A 93 7.68 7.68 0.46
CA LEU A 93 8.28 7.14 -0.76
C LEU A 93 7.31 7.34 -1.93
N VAL A 94 7.77 7.98 -3.00
CA VAL A 94 6.92 8.38 -4.12
C VAL A 94 7.53 7.98 -5.46
N GLY A 95 6.79 7.20 -6.25
CA GLY A 95 7.25 6.64 -7.51
C GLY A 95 6.16 6.48 -8.56
N ARG A 96 6.53 6.51 -9.84
CA ARG A 96 5.56 6.32 -10.95
C ARG A 96 5.15 4.85 -11.07
N THR A 97 3.88 4.62 -11.39
CA THR A 97 3.31 3.30 -11.72
C THR A 97 2.32 3.44 -12.87
N GLY A 98 2.84 3.40 -14.10
CA GLY A 98 2.04 3.70 -15.30
C GLY A 98 1.57 5.16 -15.31
N ASP A 99 0.27 5.36 -15.52
CA ASP A 99 -0.37 6.69 -15.51
C ASP A 99 -0.62 7.23 -14.09
N TRP A 100 -0.37 6.40 -13.07
CA TRP A 100 -0.53 6.74 -11.67
C TRP A 100 0.83 6.99 -11.01
N THR A 101 0.81 7.66 -9.86
CA THR A 101 1.94 7.78 -8.95
C THR A 101 1.57 7.15 -7.63
N LEU A 102 2.39 6.21 -7.17
CA LEU A 102 2.26 5.53 -5.90
C LEU A 102 3.06 6.26 -4.83
N LEU A 103 2.38 6.58 -3.75
CA LEU A 103 2.87 7.11 -2.49
C LEU A 103 2.78 6.01 -1.43
N ILE A 104 3.86 5.77 -0.69
CA ILE A 104 3.86 4.93 0.51
C ILE A 104 4.34 5.77 1.68
N GLY A 105 3.66 5.69 2.82
CA GLY A 105 3.98 6.44 4.03
C GLY A 105 3.32 5.85 5.26
N ASP A 106 3.02 6.71 6.23
CA ASP A 106 2.25 6.35 7.43
C ASP A 106 0.73 6.51 7.23
N GLU A 107 -0.05 6.29 8.30
CA GLU A 107 -1.52 6.36 8.24
C GLU A 107 -2.06 7.71 7.79
N GLU A 108 -1.33 8.81 8.01
CA GLU A 108 -1.81 10.13 7.66
C GLU A 108 -1.72 10.39 6.14
N CYS A 109 -0.94 9.61 5.38
CA CYS A 109 -0.98 9.68 3.92
C CYS A 109 -2.33 9.22 3.32
N VAL A 110 -3.07 8.37 4.04
CA VAL A 110 -4.42 7.92 3.68
C VAL A 110 -5.53 8.64 4.46
N SER A 111 -5.20 9.74 5.14
CA SER A 111 -6.21 10.54 5.86
C SER A 111 -7.23 11.15 4.88
N ASN A 112 -8.42 11.49 5.37
CA ASN A 112 -9.44 12.10 4.50
C ASN A 112 -8.96 13.43 3.91
N THR A 113 -8.13 14.17 4.66
CA THR A 113 -7.49 15.41 4.22
C THR A 113 -6.50 15.12 3.09
N SER A 114 -5.57 14.19 3.28
CA SER A 114 -4.60 13.79 2.25
C SER A 114 -5.29 13.30 0.99
N MET A 115 -6.29 12.42 1.11
CA MET A 115 -7.09 11.93 -0.02
C MET A 115 -7.81 13.06 -0.78
N ALA A 116 -8.31 14.07 -0.06
CA ALA A 116 -8.95 15.22 -0.69
C ALA A 116 -7.93 16.06 -1.48
N VAL A 117 -6.79 16.42 -0.87
CA VAL A 117 -5.77 17.24 -1.54
C VAL A 117 -5.14 16.51 -2.73
N LEU A 118 -4.85 15.21 -2.59
CA LEU A 118 -4.27 14.38 -3.66
C LEU A 118 -5.22 14.20 -4.85
N SER A 119 -6.53 14.18 -4.64
CA SER A 119 -7.53 14.09 -5.71
C SER A 119 -7.98 15.45 -6.26
N ALA A 120 -7.56 16.58 -5.69
CA ALA A 120 -8.00 17.90 -6.11
C ALA A 120 -7.70 18.23 -7.58
N LYS A 121 -8.47 19.18 -8.15
CA LYS A 121 -8.33 19.71 -9.52
C LYS A 121 -8.72 18.69 -10.59
N GLY A 122 -9.83 17.98 -10.35
CA GLY A 122 -10.33 16.94 -11.26
C GLY A 122 -9.54 15.64 -11.25
N GLY A 123 -8.63 15.45 -10.28
CA GLY A 123 -7.82 14.25 -10.14
C GLY A 123 -8.56 13.10 -9.45
N ARG A 124 -7.93 11.93 -9.46
CA ARG A 124 -8.40 10.74 -8.76
C ARG A 124 -7.32 10.22 -7.82
N ALA A 125 -7.72 9.78 -6.63
CA ALA A 125 -6.84 9.12 -5.69
C ALA A 125 -7.54 7.89 -5.10
N ILE A 126 -6.86 6.75 -5.08
CA ILE A 126 -7.29 5.56 -4.35
C ILE A 126 -6.22 5.20 -3.33
N GLY A 127 -6.60 4.97 -2.09
CA GLY A 127 -5.69 4.66 -1.00
C GLY A 127 -6.15 3.48 -0.20
N MET A 128 -5.20 2.81 0.45
CA MET A 128 -5.51 1.79 1.43
C MET A 128 -4.53 1.83 2.59
N ASN A 129 -4.98 1.33 3.73
CA ASN A 129 -4.10 0.99 4.83
C ASN A 129 -4.46 -0.36 5.45
N TRP A 130 -3.48 -0.96 6.13
CA TRP A 130 -3.69 -1.86 7.26
C TRP A 130 -2.64 -1.56 8.31
N GLY A 131 -2.93 -1.92 9.57
CA GLY A 131 -2.03 -1.67 10.70
C GLY A 131 -2.42 -2.51 11.90
N MET A 132 -1.59 -2.47 12.95
CA MET A 132 -1.87 -3.17 14.22
C MET A 132 -3.07 -2.58 14.98
N SER A 133 -3.42 -1.33 14.69
CA SER A 133 -4.39 -0.51 15.43
C SER A 133 -5.85 -0.74 15.02
N GLY A 134 -6.12 -1.43 13.90
CA GLY A 134 -7.50 -1.64 13.46
C GLY A 134 -7.67 -2.32 12.11
N ALA A 135 -8.94 -2.50 11.73
CA ALA A 135 -9.31 -3.01 10.42
C ALA A 135 -8.83 -2.03 9.35
N GLY A 136 -7.97 -2.51 8.45
CA GLY A 136 -7.51 -1.74 7.30
C GLY A 136 -8.68 -1.21 6.46
N SER A 137 -8.45 -0.14 5.70
CA SER A 137 -9.50 0.50 4.90
C SER A 137 -9.08 0.69 3.45
N VAL A 138 -10.07 0.81 2.58
CA VAL A 138 -9.92 1.34 1.21
C VAL A 138 -10.68 2.65 1.13
N LYS A 139 -10.08 3.65 0.49
CA LYS A 139 -10.66 4.98 0.26
C LYS A 139 -10.47 5.38 -1.19
N TYR A 140 -11.48 5.99 -1.79
CA TYR A 140 -11.43 6.50 -3.15
C TYR A 140 -12.03 7.89 -3.23
N SER A 141 -11.25 8.83 -3.75
CA SER A 141 -11.61 10.24 -3.89
C SER A 141 -11.45 10.73 -5.31
N VAL A 142 -12.36 11.61 -5.71
CA VAL A 142 -12.35 12.28 -7.01
C VAL A 142 -12.61 13.77 -6.76
N ASP A 143 -11.76 14.64 -7.28
CA ASP A 143 -11.85 16.10 -7.13
C ASP A 143 -12.15 16.56 -5.70
N SER A 144 -11.29 16.18 -4.76
CA SER A 144 -11.40 16.49 -3.32
C SER A 144 -12.62 15.90 -2.60
N ARG A 145 -13.42 15.07 -3.26
CA ARG A 145 -14.61 14.43 -2.68
C ARG A 145 -14.39 12.94 -2.47
N MET A 146 -14.65 12.47 -1.25
CA MET A 146 -14.66 11.04 -0.93
C MET A 146 -15.86 10.36 -1.60
N MET A 147 -15.57 9.54 -2.61
CA MET A 147 -16.59 8.83 -3.38
C MET A 147 -17.03 7.56 -2.65
N THR A 148 -16.08 6.77 -2.17
CA THR A 148 -16.35 5.61 -1.32
C THR A 148 -15.23 5.37 -0.34
N GLN A 149 -15.56 4.87 0.84
CA GLN A 149 -14.62 4.29 1.78
C GLN A 149 -15.27 3.11 2.50
N PHE A 150 -14.48 2.10 2.83
CA PHE A 150 -14.94 0.93 3.59
C PHE A 150 -13.78 0.22 4.28
N ALA A 151 -14.10 -0.54 5.32
CA ALA A 151 -13.13 -1.43 5.96
C ALA A 151 -12.89 -2.65 5.05
N ILE A 152 -11.63 -3.05 4.90
CA ILE A 152 -11.22 -4.22 4.10
C ILE A 152 -11.93 -5.50 4.59
N THR A 153 -12.20 -5.58 5.89
CA THR A 153 -12.90 -6.71 6.52
C THR A 153 -14.43 -6.61 6.48
N ASP A 154 -14.97 -5.44 6.13
CA ASP A 154 -16.42 -5.21 6.05
C ASP A 154 -16.77 -4.23 4.92
N PRO A 155 -16.59 -4.63 3.64
CA PRO A 155 -16.81 -3.76 2.49
C PRO A 155 -18.29 -3.36 2.31
N GLU A 156 -19.23 -4.06 2.94
CA GLU A 156 -20.65 -3.74 2.90
C GLU A 156 -20.99 -2.51 3.73
N SER A 157 -20.23 -2.26 4.81
CA SER A 157 -20.34 -1.07 5.65
C SER A 157 -19.52 0.08 5.07
N ARG A 158 -20.02 0.59 3.94
CA ARG A 158 -19.38 1.64 3.14
C ARG A 158 -20.05 3.00 3.30
N SER A 159 -19.25 4.05 3.20
CA SER A 159 -19.73 5.45 3.17
C SER A 159 -19.09 6.23 2.04
N GLY A 160 -19.57 7.45 1.77
CA GLY A 160 -19.09 8.30 0.68
C GLY A 160 -20.22 8.79 -0.21
N TRP A 161 -19.87 9.60 -1.21
CA TRP A 161 -20.85 10.20 -2.12
C TRP A 161 -21.50 9.18 -3.08
N GLU A 162 -20.73 8.21 -3.54
CA GLU A 162 -21.18 7.13 -4.41
C GLU A 162 -20.61 5.80 -3.91
N PRO A 163 -21.19 5.22 -2.84
CA PRO A 163 -20.58 4.08 -2.15
C PRO A 163 -20.35 2.83 -3.03
N GLY A 164 -21.11 2.68 -4.11
CA GLY A 164 -21.02 1.57 -5.07
C GLY A 164 -20.06 1.77 -6.26
N CYS A 165 -19.36 2.91 -6.36
CA CYS A 165 -18.56 3.25 -7.55
C CYS A 165 -17.41 2.27 -7.85
N LEU A 166 -17.01 1.43 -6.88
CA LEU A 166 -15.96 0.42 -7.04
C LEU A 166 -16.48 -1.02 -7.27
N ASP A 167 -17.80 -1.24 -7.34
CA ASP A 167 -18.40 -2.59 -7.39
C ASP A 167 -17.94 -3.41 -8.59
N SER A 168 -17.82 -2.78 -9.76
CA SER A 168 -17.35 -3.45 -10.98
C SER A 168 -15.91 -3.94 -10.84
N TYR A 169 -15.05 -3.18 -10.15
CA TYR A 169 -13.67 -3.55 -9.88
C TYR A 169 -13.58 -4.59 -8.75
N ALA A 170 -14.50 -4.55 -7.78
CA ALA A 170 -14.56 -5.50 -6.66
C ALA A 170 -15.18 -6.84 -7.03
N ALA A 171 -15.81 -6.94 -8.20
CA ALA A 171 -16.49 -8.16 -8.64
C ALA A 171 -15.57 -9.39 -8.57
N ARG A 172 -16.05 -10.46 -7.91
CA ARG A 172 -15.34 -11.74 -7.72
C ARG A 172 -14.10 -11.67 -6.83
N LEU A 173 -13.84 -10.55 -6.16
CA LEU A 173 -12.84 -10.50 -5.09
C LEU A 173 -13.42 -11.05 -3.81
N ARG A 174 -12.56 -11.62 -2.96
CA ARG A 174 -12.95 -12.25 -1.70
C ARG A 174 -12.57 -11.33 -0.56
N PHE A 175 -13.51 -10.48 -0.23
CA PHE A 175 -13.50 -9.73 1.02
C PHE A 175 -14.34 -10.51 2.03
N ARG A 176 -13.86 -10.64 3.28
CA ARG A 176 -14.61 -11.26 4.40
C ARG A 176 -14.92 -12.75 4.19
N LEU A 177 -14.09 -13.63 4.75
CA LEU A 177 -14.26 -15.08 4.65
C LEU A 177 -15.16 -15.61 5.79
N GLY A 178 -16.45 -15.27 5.78
CA GLY A 178 -17.46 -16.00 6.57
C GLY A 178 -18.14 -15.26 7.73
N GLU A 179 -19.23 -15.85 8.23
CA GLU A 179 -20.19 -15.25 9.18
C GLU A 179 -19.78 -15.38 10.66
N ASN A 180 -18.68 -16.09 10.97
CA ASN A 180 -18.29 -16.47 12.33
C ASN A 180 -17.21 -15.57 12.96
N TRP A 181 -16.95 -14.41 12.39
CA TRP A 181 -15.94 -13.39 12.77
C TRP A 181 -15.96 -12.88 14.22
N ARG A 182 -16.87 -13.38 15.08
CA ARG A 182 -16.94 -13.03 16.50
C ARG A 182 -15.85 -13.66 17.38
N HIS A 183 -14.91 -14.41 16.80
CA HIS A 183 -13.78 -14.98 17.55
C HIS A 183 -12.46 -14.77 16.80
N GLY A 184 -11.81 -13.64 17.05
CA GLY A 184 -10.37 -13.44 17.31
C GLY A 184 -9.24 -14.12 16.51
N ASP A 185 -9.43 -15.04 15.57
CA ASP A 185 -8.35 -15.99 15.25
C ASP A 185 -7.94 -16.22 13.78
N ASP A 186 -8.47 -15.53 12.77
CA ASP A 186 -8.01 -15.78 11.39
C ASP A 186 -7.22 -14.63 10.74
N ALA A 187 -5.93 -14.57 11.09
CA ALA A 187 -4.94 -13.74 10.38
C ALA A 187 -4.85 -14.11 8.87
N ALA A 188 -5.13 -15.37 8.52
CA ALA A 188 -5.20 -15.85 7.14
C ALA A 188 -6.34 -15.17 6.34
N GLU A 189 -7.50 -14.95 6.98
CA GLU A 189 -8.65 -14.29 6.34
C GLU A 189 -8.42 -12.78 6.13
N SER A 190 -7.64 -12.16 7.01
CA SER A 190 -7.20 -10.78 6.86
C SER A 190 -6.22 -10.62 5.69
N SER A 191 -5.31 -11.58 5.52
CA SER A 191 -4.28 -11.58 4.47
C SER A 191 -4.88 -11.71 3.06
N GLU A 192 -5.90 -12.56 2.91
CA GLU A 192 -6.65 -12.66 1.66
C GLU A 192 -7.49 -11.39 1.39
N SER A 193 -8.13 -10.81 2.41
CA SER A 193 -8.90 -9.57 2.23
C SER A 193 -7.98 -8.38 1.85
N ILE A 194 -6.78 -8.31 2.41
CA ILE A 194 -5.74 -7.33 2.02
C ILE A 194 -5.31 -7.56 0.57
N THR A 195 -5.10 -8.82 0.16
CA THR A 195 -4.80 -9.13 -1.24
C THR A 195 -5.95 -8.71 -2.16
N SER A 196 -7.20 -8.96 -1.78
CA SER A 196 -8.38 -8.46 -2.52
C SER A 196 -8.40 -6.93 -2.62
N ALA A 197 -8.03 -6.19 -1.57
CA ALA A 197 -7.91 -4.73 -1.63
C ALA A 197 -6.81 -4.27 -2.60
N LEU A 198 -5.65 -4.93 -2.59
CA LEU A 198 -4.54 -4.63 -3.50
C LEU A 198 -4.90 -4.97 -4.96
N VAL A 199 -5.60 -6.08 -5.21
CA VAL A 199 -6.11 -6.44 -6.54
C VAL A 199 -7.17 -5.45 -7.00
N LEU A 200 -8.08 -5.04 -6.12
CA LEU A 200 -9.08 -4.00 -6.40
C LEU A 200 -8.40 -2.72 -6.91
N ILE A 201 -7.39 -2.24 -6.18
CA ILE A 201 -6.59 -1.08 -6.57
C ILE A 201 -5.92 -1.31 -7.91
N GLY A 202 -5.29 -2.48 -8.12
CA GLY A 202 -4.67 -2.83 -9.39
C GLY A 202 -5.63 -2.80 -10.57
N ARG A 203 -6.90 -3.18 -10.38
CA ARG A 203 -7.94 -3.07 -11.41
C ARG A 203 -8.36 -1.62 -11.69
N VAL A 204 -8.38 -0.76 -10.67
CA VAL A 204 -8.68 0.68 -10.81
C VAL A 204 -7.54 1.41 -11.53
N THR A 205 -6.30 1.09 -11.17
CA THR A 205 -5.09 1.76 -11.70
C THR A 205 -4.61 1.17 -13.02
N GLY A 206 -5.10 -0.02 -13.39
CA GLY A 206 -4.63 -0.79 -14.54
C GLY A 206 -3.31 -1.54 -14.30
N ARG A 207 -2.76 -1.50 -13.09
CA ARG A 207 -1.52 -2.19 -12.71
C ARG A 207 -1.50 -2.54 -11.22
N GLU A 208 -1.30 -3.82 -10.92
CA GLU A 208 -1.02 -4.30 -9.57
C GLU A 208 0.39 -3.87 -9.11
N ILE A 209 0.56 -3.69 -7.80
CA ILE A 209 1.88 -3.52 -7.21
C ILE A 209 2.69 -4.81 -7.40
N ASP A 210 3.96 -4.69 -7.74
CA ASP A 210 4.83 -5.81 -8.07
C ASP A 210 6.22 -5.66 -7.45
N ALA A 211 6.97 -6.76 -7.43
CA ALA A 211 8.34 -6.78 -6.89
C ALA A 211 9.26 -5.78 -7.61
N ALA A 212 9.08 -5.60 -8.92
CA ALA A 212 9.89 -4.68 -9.71
C ALA A 212 9.72 -3.22 -9.26
N TRP A 213 8.49 -2.81 -8.89
CA TRP A 213 8.26 -1.51 -8.30
C TRP A 213 8.84 -1.43 -6.89
N LEU A 214 8.65 -2.44 -6.04
CA LEU A 214 9.15 -2.44 -4.66
C LEU A 214 10.69 -2.40 -4.57
N GLU A 215 11.38 -3.03 -5.52
CA GLU A 215 12.85 -3.08 -5.62
C GLU A 215 13.46 -1.86 -6.31
N ALA A 216 12.69 -1.15 -7.13
CA ALA A 216 13.17 0.04 -7.81
C ALA A 216 13.42 1.18 -6.81
N GLU A 217 14.42 2.01 -7.14
CA GLU A 217 14.61 3.27 -6.43
C GLU A 217 13.55 4.30 -6.87
N HIS A 218 12.90 4.89 -5.88
CA HIS A 218 11.96 6.00 -6.01
C HIS A 218 12.50 7.24 -5.27
N THR A 219 11.70 8.30 -5.22
CA THR A 219 12.08 9.51 -4.51
C THR A 219 11.43 9.53 -3.15
N MET A 220 12.23 9.75 -2.11
CA MET A 220 11.79 9.92 -0.74
C MET A 220 11.79 11.40 -0.37
N TYR A 221 10.81 11.81 0.42
CA TYR A 221 10.68 13.17 0.93
C TYR A 221 10.34 13.14 2.42
N THR A 222 10.83 14.12 3.17
CA THR A 222 10.40 14.37 4.55
C THR A 222 9.16 15.28 4.56
N ILE A 223 8.27 15.03 5.52
CA ILE A 223 7.17 15.91 5.89
C ILE A 223 7.44 16.34 7.33
N THR A 224 7.64 17.64 7.53
CA THR A 224 7.80 18.24 8.85
C THR A 224 6.43 18.63 9.38
N GLU A 225 6.14 18.32 10.65
CA GLU A 225 4.99 18.92 11.32
C GLU A 225 5.26 20.42 11.51
N GLU A 226 4.35 21.28 11.04
CA GLU A 226 4.36 22.72 11.36
C GLU A 226 3.86 22.97 12.78
#